data_AF-A0A8I7BJD2-F1
#
_entry.id   AF-A0A8I7BJD2-F1
#
_cell.length_a   1.000
_cell.length_b   1.000
_cell.length_c   1.000
_cell.angle_alpha   90.00
_cell.angle_beta   90.00
_cell.angle_gamma   90.00
#
_symmetry.space_group_name_H-M   'P 1'
#
loop_
_entity.id
_entity.type
_entity.pdbx_description
1 polymer ?
#
loop_
_entity_poly.entity_id
_entity_poly.type
_entity_poly.pdbx_seq_one_letter_code
_entity_poly.pdbx_strand_id
1 'polypeptide(L)'
;MGMSPYKMVYGKAFHLPLDLEHKAYWAIKELNFDFKLAGEKRLFDISSLDEWRTQAYDNAKLFKEKVKRWHDKRIQKREFNVADYVLLYNSRLRFFAGKLLSKWEGPYVVEEVYRSGAIKINNTEGNCLRVVNRQRIKHYISGTPINVESNIINTITSEEYLRDIYQPVSDSENEEVCYSVRKQCPKLL
;
A
#
# COMPACT_ATOMS: atom_id res chain seq x y z
N MET A 1 -18.74 5.30 -2.80
CA MET A 1 -19.79 6.30 -3.06
C MET A 1 -20.95 5.76 -3.89
N GLY A 2 -20.77 4.78 -4.79
CA GLY A 2 -21.88 4.04 -5.43
C GLY A 2 -22.78 4.83 -6.39
N MET A 3 -22.81 6.17 -6.32
CA MET A 3 -23.58 7.05 -7.18
C MET A 3 -22.72 8.20 -7.71
N SER A 4 -23.00 8.62 -8.95
CA SER A 4 -22.40 9.79 -9.56
C SER A 4 -22.99 11.09 -8.96
N PRO A 5 -22.19 12.16 -8.76
CA PRO A 5 -22.69 13.45 -8.32
C PRO A 5 -23.86 13.97 -9.17
N TYR A 6 -23.81 13.75 -10.49
CA TYR A 6 -24.89 14.15 -11.41
C TYR A 6 -26.21 13.46 -11.07
N LYS A 7 -26.17 12.16 -10.75
CA LYS A 7 -27.35 11.37 -10.37
C LYS A 7 -27.94 11.84 -9.02
N MET A 8 -27.12 12.34 -8.11
CA MET A 8 -27.58 12.86 -6.81
C MET A 8 -28.31 14.20 -6.94
N VAL A 9 -27.88 15.04 -7.90
CA VAL A 9 -28.49 16.35 -8.16
C VAL A 9 -29.77 16.20 -8.98
N TYR A 10 -29.71 15.43 -10.08
CA TYR A 10 -30.77 15.39 -11.10
C TYR A 10 -31.63 14.11 -11.08
N GLY A 11 -31.28 13.10 -10.28
CA GLY A 11 -32.00 11.81 -10.20
C GLY A 11 -31.85 10.91 -11.42
N LYS A 12 -31.12 11.38 -12.43
CA LYS A 12 -30.89 10.64 -13.68
C LYS A 12 -29.42 10.35 -13.87
N ALA A 13 -29.11 9.26 -14.56
CA ALA A 13 -27.75 8.98 -14.97
C ALA A 13 -27.25 10.09 -15.91
N PHE A 14 -25.94 10.32 -15.91
CA PHE A 14 -25.34 11.24 -16.87
C PHE A 14 -25.56 10.71 -18.30
N HIS A 15 -26.00 11.59 -19.20
CA HIS A 15 -26.29 11.28 -20.59
C HIS A 15 -25.51 12.23 -21.47
N LEU A 16 -25.00 11.73 -22.60
CA LEU A 16 -24.38 12.61 -23.60
C LEU A 16 -25.47 13.48 -24.25
N PRO A 17 -25.13 14.67 -24.77
CA PRO A 17 -26.10 15.58 -25.39
C PRO A 17 -27.01 14.92 -26.44
N LEU A 18 -26.47 14.01 -27.25
CA LEU A 18 -27.23 13.26 -28.26
C LEU A 18 -28.30 12.34 -27.64
N ASP A 19 -27.98 11.68 -26.52
CA ASP A 19 -28.94 10.84 -25.80
C ASP A 19 -30.08 11.67 -25.20
N LEU A 20 -29.81 12.93 -24.85
CA LEU A 20 -30.80 13.86 -24.30
C LEU A 20 -31.82 14.28 -25.35
N GLU A 21 -31.40 14.57 -26.59
CA GLU A 21 -32.30 14.97 -27.68
C GLU A 21 -33.34 13.88 -27.99
N HIS A 22 -32.88 12.63 -28.16
CA HIS A 22 -33.76 11.50 -28.44
C HIS A 22 -34.70 11.21 -27.27
N LYS A 23 -34.20 11.22 -26.02
CA LYS A 23 -35.04 11.02 -24.83
C LYS A 23 -36.05 12.15 -24.61
N ALA A 24 -35.70 13.39 -24.91
CA ALA A 24 -36.60 14.53 -24.82
C ALA A 24 -37.75 14.40 -25.83
N TYR A 25 -37.46 14.01 -27.07
CA TYR A 25 -38.50 13.74 -28.07
C TYR A 25 -39.51 12.69 -27.61
N TRP A 26 -39.03 11.56 -27.07
CA TRP A 26 -39.89 10.49 -26.54
C TRP A 26 -40.70 10.95 -25.32
N ALA A 27 -40.08 11.69 -24.39
CA ALA A 27 -40.77 12.21 -23.22
C ALA A 27 -41.89 13.19 -23.58
N ILE A 28 -41.69 14.07 -24.58
CA ILE A 28 -42.74 14.98 -25.07
C ILE A 28 -43.90 14.18 -25.67
N LYS A 29 -43.59 13.12 -26.42
CA LYS A 29 -44.63 12.24 -26.99
C LYS A 29 -45.42 11.52 -25.90
N GLU A 30 -44.78 11.04 -24.84
CA GLU A 30 -45.39 10.32 -23.72
C GLU A 30 -46.20 11.23 -22.77
N LEU A 31 -45.66 12.41 -22.41
CA LEU A 31 -46.27 13.36 -21.47
C LEU A 31 -47.56 14.01 -22.00
N ASN A 32 -47.76 14.04 -23.32
CA ASN A 32 -48.96 14.59 -23.94
C ASN A 32 -50.19 13.67 -23.83
N PHE A 33 -50.07 12.46 -23.28
CA PHE A 33 -51.19 11.50 -23.20
C PHE A 33 -52.04 11.62 -21.93
N ASP A 34 -51.47 11.88 -20.74
CA ASP A 34 -52.24 12.05 -19.49
C ASP A 34 -51.49 12.88 -18.42
N PHE A 35 -52.01 14.06 -18.10
CA PHE A 35 -51.41 14.98 -17.14
C PHE A 35 -51.45 14.48 -15.69
N LYS A 36 -52.44 13.67 -15.29
CA LYS A 36 -52.57 13.21 -13.90
C LYS A 36 -51.49 12.18 -13.56
N LEU A 37 -51.33 11.19 -14.43
CA LEU A 37 -50.30 10.16 -14.31
C LEU A 37 -48.89 10.77 -14.35
N ALA A 38 -48.68 11.81 -15.18
CA ALA A 38 -47.41 12.54 -15.21
C ALA A 38 -47.10 13.25 -13.87
N GLY A 39 -48.11 13.81 -13.22
CA GLY A 39 -47.98 14.43 -11.91
C GLY A 39 -47.60 13.44 -10.81
N GLU A 40 -48.27 12.28 -10.77
CA GLU A 40 -47.98 11.21 -9.81
C GLU A 40 -46.57 10.64 -9.99
N LYS A 41 -46.17 10.36 -11.24
CA LYS A 41 -44.81 9.88 -11.58
C LYS A 41 -43.74 10.87 -11.13
N ARG A 42 -43.97 12.18 -11.32
CA ARG A 42 -43.04 13.23 -10.87
C ARG A 42 -42.92 13.27 -9.35
N LEU A 43 -44.02 13.13 -8.62
CA LEU A 43 -43.99 13.10 -7.14
C LEU A 43 -43.22 11.88 -6.63
N PHE A 44 -43.46 10.71 -7.23
CA PHE A 44 -42.72 9.48 -6.93
C PHE A 44 -41.22 9.62 -7.21
N ASP A 45 -40.84 10.22 -8.34
CA ASP A 45 -39.43 10.49 -8.69
C ASP A 45 -38.74 11.39 -7.66
N ILE A 46 -39.46 12.40 -7.12
CA ILE A 46 -38.93 13.29 -6.08
C ILE A 46 -38.72 12.55 -4.75
N SER A 47 -39.66 11.69 -4.34
CA SER A 47 -39.51 10.86 -3.13
C SER A 47 -38.31 9.91 -3.26
N SER A 48 -38.22 9.23 -4.40
CA SER A 48 -37.11 8.30 -4.71
C SER A 48 -35.75 9.02 -4.67
N LEU A 49 -35.72 10.27 -5.13
CA LEU A 49 -34.52 11.11 -5.11
C LEU A 49 -34.00 11.38 -3.70
N ASP A 50 -34.90 11.64 -2.74
CA ASP A 50 -34.52 11.94 -1.36
C ASP A 50 -33.98 10.71 -0.63
N GLU A 51 -34.58 9.55 -0.89
CA GLU A 51 -34.09 8.26 -0.41
C GLU A 51 -32.66 7.96 -0.93
N TRP A 52 -32.41 8.19 -2.22
CA TRP A 52 -31.08 7.98 -2.80
C TRP A 52 -30.02 8.92 -2.22
N ARG A 53 -30.38 10.17 -1.90
CA ARG A 53 -29.48 11.11 -1.25
C ARG A 53 -29.12 10.63 0.15
N THR A 54 -30.12 10.22 0.93
CA THR A 54 -29.92 9.65 2.28
C THR A 54 -28.99 8.44 2.22
N GLN A 55 -29.27 7.50 1.32
CA GLN A 55 -28.44 6.33 1.10
C GLN A 55 -26.99 6.68 0.68
N ALA A 56 -26.82 7.70 -0.17
CA ALA A 56 -25.49 8.17 -0.58
C ALA A 56 -24.71 8.77 0.60
N TYR A 57 -25.36 9.54 1.47
CA TYR A 57 -24.73 10.08 2.68
C TYR A 57 -24.32 8.96 3.66
N ASP A 58 -25.18 7.98 3.88
CA ASP A 58 -24.86 6.83 4.73
C ASP A 58 -23.69 6.02 4.16
N ASN A 59 -23.70 5.75 2.85
CA ASN A 59 -22.60 5.09 2.16
C ASN A 59 -21.30 5.89 2.24
N ALA A 60 -21.38 7.22 2.11
CA ALA A 60 -20.23 8.12 2.25
C ALA A 60 -19.64 8.06 3.66
N LYS A 61 -20.50 8.10 4.68
CA LYS A 61 -20.12 8.00 6.09
C LYS A 61 -19.45 6.65 6.37
N LEU A 62 -20.07 5.55 5.96
CA LEU A 62 -19.51 4.20 6.11
C LEU A 62 -18.17 4.04 5.40
N PHE A 63 -18.02 4.61 4.20
CA PHE A 63 -16.76 4.57 3.48
C PHE A 63 -15.65 5.34 4.21
N LYS A 64 -15.94 6.57 4.66
CA LYS A 64 -15.00 7.37 5.45
C LYS A 64 -14.58 6.65 6.72
N GLU A 65 -15.53 6.03 7.42
CA GLU A 65 -15.24 5.24 8.62
C GLU A 65 -14.38 4.02 8.31
N LYS A 66 -14.68 3.26 7.25
CA LYS A 66 -13.87 2.10 6.82
C LYS A 66 -12.44 2.51 6.47
N VAL A 67 -12.28 3.58 5.70
CA VAL A 67 -10.97 4.13 5.31
C VAL A 67 -10.21 4.60 6.55
N LYS A 68 -10.88 5.32 7.47
CA LYS A 68 -10.29 5.73 8.74
C LYS A 68 -9.81 4.54 9.56
N ARG A 69 -10.67 3.53 9.77
CA ARG A 69 -10.31 2.31 10.51
C ARG A 69 -9.13 1.59 9.86
N TRP A 70 -9.11 1.49 8.53
CA TRP A 70 -8.00 0.86 7.80
C TRP A 70 -6.70 1.66 7.92
N HIS A 71 -6.79 2.99 7.80
CA HIS A 71 -5.65 3.88 7.94
C HIS A 71 -5.09 3.81 9.37
N ASP A 72 -5.94 4.00 10.39
CA ASP A 72 -5.56 4.00 11.80
C ASP A 72 -4.93 2.66 12.22
N LYS A 73 -5.43 1.52 11.70
CA LYS A 73 -4.81 0.20 11.92
C LYS A 73 -3.37 0.10 11.37
N ARG A 74 -3.02 0.87 10.34
CA ARG A 74 -1.69 0.86 9.71
C ARG A 74 -0.75 1.94 10.28
N ILE A 75 -1.26 2.87 11.08
CA ILE A 75 -0.41 3.85 11.76
C ILE A 75 0.45 3.12 12.79
N GLN A 76 1.75 3.01 12.50
CA GLN A 76 2.72 2.53 13.48
C GLN A 76 3.01 3.65 14.49
N LYS A 77 2.83 3.37 15.77
CA LYS A 77 3.28 4.26 16.86
C LYS A 77 4.81 4.23 16.89
N ARG A 78 5.44 5.38 16.69
CA ARG A 78 6.91 5.55 16.69
C ARG A 78 7.35 6.36 17.89
N GLU A 79 7.40 5.78 19.07
CA GLU A 79 7.84 6.52 20.26
C GLU A 79 9.36 6.75 20.17
N PHE A 80 9.80 7.93 20.59
CA PHE A 80 11.20 8.32 20.58
C PHE A 80 11.55 8.75 21.98
N ASN A 81 12.69 8.28 22.49
CA ASN A 81 13.23 8.65 23.77
C ASN A 81 14.42 9.61 23.58
N VAL A 82 14.77 10.31 24.65
CA VAL A 82 16.01 11.08 24.70
C VAL A 82 17.20 10.12 24.56
N ALA A 83 18.21 10.54 23.81
CA ALA A 83 19.40 9.81 23.41
C ALA A 83 19.22 8.75 22.30
N ASP A 84 18.03 8.57 21.73
CA ASP A 84 17.86 7.68 20.58
C ASP A 84 18.56 8.22 19.33
N TYR A 85 19.18 7.31 18.55
CA TYR A 85 19.72 7.64 17.23
C TYR A 85 18.62 7.60 16.17
N VAL A 86 18.54 8.65 15.37
CA VAL A 86 17.50 8.83 14.37
C VAL A 86 18.01 9.39 13.05
N LEU A 87 17.37 9.01 11.95
CA LEU A 87 17.60 9.55 10.62
C LEU A 87 16.60 10.65 10.31
N LEU A 88 17.06 11.73 9.68
CA LEU A 88 16.21 12.84 9.23
C LEU A 88 15.91 12.75 7.74
N TYR A 89 14.64 12.91 7.36
CA TYR A 89 14.26 12.98 5.95
C TYR A 89 14.53 14.36 5.34
N ASN A 90 15.35 14.44 4.29
CA ASN A 90 15.58 15.67 3.53
C ASN A 90 14.52 15.84 2.43
N SER A 91 13.61 16.80 2.61
CA SER A 91 12.54 17.11 1.65
C SER A 91 12.99 17.98 0.48
N ARG A 92 14.17 18.62 0.56
CA ARG A 92 14.68 19.54 -0.47
C ARG A 92 15.40 18.82 -1.60
N LEU A 93 15.74 17.54 -1.44
CA LEU A 93 16.29 16.71 -2.52
C LEU A 93 15.19 16.37 -3.53
N ARG A 94 15.03 17.30 -4.47
CA ARG A 94 14.04 17.28 -5.55
C ARG A 94 14.58 16.47 -6.74
N PHE A 95 13.85 15.40 -7.05
CA PHE A 95 13.83 14.60 -8.30
C PHE A 95 15.11 13.92 -8.86
N PHE A 96 16.36 14.25 -8.47
CA PHE A 96 17.56 13.63 -9.10
C PHE A 96 18.75 13.33 -8.18
N ALA A 97 18.53 12.98 -6.90
CA ALA A 97 19.56 12.17 -6.24
C ALA A 97 19.56 10.83 -7.00
N GLY A 98 20.65 10.46 -7.67
CA GLY A 98 20.72 9.25 -8.49
C GLY A 98 20.12 8.04 -7.76
N LYS A 99 19.60 7.03 -8.50
CA LYS A 99 18.78 5.91 -7.99
C LYS A 99 19.31 5.19 -6.72
N LEU A 100 20.57 5.41 -6.36
CA LEU A 100 21.29 4.78 -5.25
C LEU A 100 21.49 5.67 -4.01
N LEU A 101 21.12 6.96 -4.03
CA LEU A 101 21.28 7.83 -2.86
C LEU A 101 20.00 7.86 -2.01
N SER A 102 20.16 7.60 -0.72
CA SER A 102 19.06 7.69 0.24
C SER A 102 18.71 9.16 0.53
N LYS A 103 17.41 9.46 0.70
CA LYS A 103 16.94 10.80 1.15
C LYS A 103 17.04 11.00 2.67
N TRP A 104 17.55 10.01 3.39
CA TRP A 104 17.70 10.03 4.83
C TRP A 104 19.11 10.49 5.16
N GLU A 105 19.20 11.57 5.92
CA GLU A 105 20.47 12.14 6.39
C GLU A 105 20.74 11.62 7.79
N GLY A 106 22.01 11.23 8.00
CA GLY A 106 22.75 11.18 9.27
C GLY A 106 22.11 10.43 10.44
N PRO A 107 22.90 9.72 11.27
CA PRO A 107 22.46 9.44 12.62
C PRO A 107 22.53 10.74 13.44
N TYR A 108 21.37 11.28 13.81
CA TYR A 108 21.21 12.35 14.78
C TYR A 108 20.83 11.78 16.14
N VAL A 109 21.15 12.48 17.22
CA VAL A 109 20.75 12.12 18.57
C VAL A 109 19.53 12.94 18.97
N VAL A 110 18.51 12.30 19.53
CA VAL A 110 17.37 12.99 20.12
C VAL A 110 17.79 13.62 21.45
N GLU A 111 17.70 14.94 21.56
CA GLU A 111 18.02 15.67 22.80
C GLU A 111 16.78 15.84 23.67
N GLU A 112 15.67 16.26 23.06
CA GLU A 112 14.42 16.53 23.78
C GLU A 112 13.21 16.16 22.92
N VAL A 113 12.18 15.62 23.57
CA VAL A 113 10.89 15.32 22.95
C VAL A 113 9.85 16.23 23.57
N TYR A 114 9.28 17.12 22.75
CA TYR A 114 8.23 18.03 23.21
C TYR A 114 6.90 17.30 23.34
N ARG A 115 6.06 17.73 24.30
CA ARG A 115 4.67 17.25 24.43
C ARG A 115 3.83 17.44 23.15
N SER A 116 4.17 18.43 22.34
CA SER A 116 3.53 18.70 21.05
C SER A 116 3.88 17.68 19.95
N GLY A 117 4.84 16.78 20.19
CA GLY A 117 5.31 15.80 19.22
C GLY A 117 6.41 16.31 18.28
N ALA A 118 6.91 17.53 18.49
CA ALA A 118 8.15 17.98 17.89
C ALA A 118 9.34 17.34 18.62
N ILE A 119 10.44 17.10 17.90
CA ILE A 119 11.63 16.46 18.45
C ILE A 119 12.82 17.37 18.16
N LYS A 120 13.59 17.69 19.21
CA LYS A 120 14.85 18.40 19.12
C LYS A 120 15.96 17.37 18.88
N ILE A 121 16.63 17.49 17.75
CA ILE A 121 17.73 16.61 17.35
C ILE A 121 19.04 17.39 17.33
N ASN A 122 20.13 16.70 17.65
CA ASN A 122 21.48 17.23 17.55
C ASN A 122 22.38 16.31 16.71
N ASN A 123 23.44 16.86 16.14
CA ASN A 123 24.52 16.09 15.56
C ASN A 123 25.37 15.45 16.65
N THR A 124 26.12 14.40 16.32
CA THR A 124 27.10 13.76 17.22
C THR A 124 28.17 14.73 17.73
N GLU A 125 28.49 15.77 16.95
CA GLU A 125 29.45 16.82 17.33
C GLU A 125 28.84 17.91 18.21
N GLY A 126 27.53 17.87 18.50
CA GLY A 126 26.84 18.84 19.37
C GLY A 126 26.51 20.20 18.73
N ASN A 127 26.99 20.46 17.51
CA ASN A 127 26.97 21.79 16.90
C ASN A 127 25.70 22.14 16.09
N CYS A 128 24.71 21.24 15.95
CA CYS A 128 23.56 21.49 15.08
C CYS A 128 22.23 21.05 15.70
N LEU A 129 21.64 21.94 16.50
CA LEU A 129 20.31 21.77 17.08
C LEU A 129 19.23 22.12 16.06
N ARG A 130 18.31 21.19 15.82
CA ARG A 130 17.13 21.44 14.96
C ARG A 130 15.89 20.84 15.60
N VAL A 131 14.79 21.58 15.52
CA VAL A 131 13.47 21.07 15.91
C VAL A 131 12.76 20.58 14.65
N VAL A 132 12.38 19.32 14.65
CA VAL A 132 11.81 18.63 13.50
C VAL A 132 10.51 17.93 13.88
N ASN A 133 9.61 17.80 12.90
CA ASN A 133 8.39 17.03 13.09
C ASN A 133 8.74 15.52 13.12
N ARG A 134 8.22 14.81 14.12
CA ARG A 134 8.33 13.35 14.29
C ARG A 134 8.06 12.54 13.00
N GLN A 135 7.15 13.00 12.14
CA GLN A 135 6.85 12.31 10.88
C GLN A 135 8.04 12.22 9.90
N ARG A 136 8.98 13.17 10.00
CA ARG A 136 10.18 13.24 9.14
C ARG A 136 11.37 12.45 9.70
N ILE A 137 11.16 11.71 10.78
CA ILE A 137 12.20 11.01 11.51
C ILE A 137 11.93 9.51 11.50
N LYS A 138 13.01 8.72 11.47
CA LYS A 138 12.98 7.26 11.63
C LYS A 138 14.09 6.83 12.58
N HIS A 139 13.87 5.81 13.39
CA HIS A 139 14.94 5.18 14.17
C HIS A 139 16.09 4.74 13.28
N TYR A 140 17.30 5.05 13.70
CA TYR A 140 18.52 4.50 13.14
C TYR A 140 18.72 3.12 13.74
N ILE A 141 18.69 2.10 12.88
CA ILE A 141 19.02 0.72 13.28
C ILE A 141 20.48 0.56 12.91
N SER A 142 21.37 0.65 13.91
CA SER A 142 22.74 0.17 13.73
C SER A 142 22.62 -1.31 13.43
N GLY A 143 22.99 -1.75 12.22
CA GLY A 143 23.08 -3.16 11.93
C GLY A 143 23.92 -3.80 13.03
N THR A 144 23.43 -4.85 13.67
CA THR A 144 24.33 -5.72 14.43
C THR A 144 25.46 -6.12 13.48
N PRO A 145 26.71 -6.19 13.93
CA PRO A 145 27.76 -6.74 13.08
C PRO A 145 27.40 -8.21 12.82
N ILE A 146 26.74 -8.48 11.68
CA ILE A 146 26.32 -9.84 11.31
C ILE A 146 27.55 -10.71 10.99
N ASN A 147 28.74 -10.14 10.85
CA ASN A 147 29.93 -10.90 10.53
C ASN A 147 31.12 -10.40 11.36
N VAL A 148 31.31 -10.97 12.55
CA VAL A 148 32.63 -10.99 13.17
C VAL A 148 33.43 -12.22 12.70
N GLU A 149 32.80 -13.20 12.03
CA GLU A 149 33.45 -14.44 11.55
C GLU A 149 33.26 -14.78 10.05
N SER A 150 32.93 -13.83 9.15
CA SER A 150 32.85 -14.12 7.70
C SER A 150 33.97 -13.51 6.86
N ASN A 151 35.18 -13.41 7.40
CA ASN A 151 36.36 -13.07 6.58
C ASN A 151 37.07 -14.31 6.02
N ILE A 152 36.52 -15.52 6.21
CA ILE A 152 37.06 -16.72 5.61
C ILE A 152 36.13 -17.15 4.47
N ILE A 153 36.36 -16.60 3.28
CA ILE A 153 35.87 -17.23 2.05
C ILE A 153 36.79 -18.43 1.84
N ASN A 154 36.37 -19.64 2.22
CA ASN A 154 37.05 -20.86 1.83
C ASN A 154 36.86 -21.01 0.31
N THR A 155 37.88 -20.64 -0.46
CA THR A 155 37.92 -20.90 -1.91
C THR A 155 38.25 -22.37 -2.11
N ILE A 156 37.22 -23.19 -2.24
CA ILE A 156 37.37 -24.59 -2.65
C ILE A 156 37.87 -24.59 -4.09
N THR A 157 39.01 -25.22 -4.33
CA THR A 157 39.55 -25.36 -5.69
C THR A 157 38.76 -26.42 -6.44
N SER A 158 38.58 -26.26 -7.77
CA SER A 158 37.76 -27.17 -8.57
C SER A 158 38.16 -28.65 -8.46
N GLU A 159 39.43 -28.92 -8.10
CA GLU A 159 39.96 -30.26 -7.87
C GLU A 159 39.44 -30.92 -6.58
N GLU A 160 39.21 -30.15 -5.53
CA GLU A 160 38.65 -30.63 -4.25
C GLU A 160 37.19 -31.00 -4.42
N TYR A 161 36.43 -30.19 -5.15
CA TYR A 161 35.03 -30.48 -5.49
C TYR A 161 34.87 -31.77 -6.31
N LEU A 162 35.82 -32.07 -7.21
CA LEU A 162 35.79 -33.30 -8.01
C LEU A 162 36.12 -34.55 -7.18
N ARG A 163 36.99 -34.44 -6.16
CA ARG A 163 37.32 -35.57 -5.28
C ARG A 163 36.13 -36.01 -4.42
N ASP A 164 35.32 -35.08 -3.95
CA ASP A 164 34.13 -35.37 -3.14
C ASP A 164 32.99 -36.01 -3.95
N ILE A 165 32.94 -35.78 -5.27
CA ILE A 165 31.94 -36.39 -6.16
C ILE A 165 32.36 -37.81 -6.56
N TYR A 166 33.66 -38.07 -6.72
CA TYR A 166 34.20 -39.35 -7.15
C TYR A 166 34.84 -40.12 -5.99
N GLN A 167 34.04 -40.46 -4.98
CA GLN A 167 34.42 -41.49 -4.02
C GLN A 167 33.93 -42.85 -4.54
N PRO A 168 34.81 -43.85 -4.78
CA PRO A 168 34.39 -45.14 -5.28
C PRO A 168 33.59 -45.88 -4.20
N VAL A 169 32.34 -46.22 -4.52
CA VAL A 169 31.54 -47.18 -3.76
C VAL A 169 32.27 -48.53 -3.85
N SER A 170 32.82 -48.97 -2.72
CA SER A 170 33.37 -50.31 -2.58
C SER A 170 32.23 -51.33 -2.63
N ASP A 171 32.26 -52.18 -3.64
CA ASP A 171 31.36 -53.31 -3.82
C ASP A 171 31.40 -54.27 -2.61
N SER A 172 30.22 -54.55 -2.03
CA SER A 172 29.92 -55.86 -1.45
C SER A 172 28.40 -56.09 -1.48
N GLU A 173 28.01 -56.88 -2.47
CA GLU A 173 26.91 -57.86 -2.53
C GLU A 173 25.65 -57.62 -1.68
N ASN A 174 24.49 -57.49 -2.33
CA ASN A 174 23.40 -58.48 -2.25
C ASN A 174 22.26 -58.14 -3.23
N GLU A 175 21.85 -59.16 -3.98
CA GLU A 175 20.81 -59.18 -5.00
C GLU A 175 19.37 -59.09 -4.43
N GLU A 176 18.49 -58.58 -5.30
CA GLU A 176 17.03 -58.75 -5.35
C GLU A 176 16.14 -58.19 -4.23
N VAL A 177 15.40 -57.10 -4.53
CA VAL A 177 13.92 -57.10 -4.53
C VAL A 177 13.41 -56.09 -5.57
N CYS A 178 12.64 -56.61 -6.54
CA CYS A 178 11.79 -55.92 -7.53
C CYS A 178 10.79 -54.95 -6.84
N TYR A 179 10.32 -53.83 -7.40
CA TYR A 179 9.28 -53.78 -8.43
C TYR A 179 9.07 -52.35 -8.94
N SER A 180 8.69 -52.29 -10.21
CA SER A 180 8.20 -51.18 -11.02
C SER A 180 7.29 -50.14 -10.35
N VAL A 181 7.51 -48.85 -10.67
CA VAL A 181 6.41 -47.91 -10.97
C VAL A 181 6.81 -46.96 -12.11
N ARG A 182 6.05 -47.03 -13.20
CA ARG A 182 6.08 -46.11 -14.34
C ARG A 182 5.22 -44.87 -14.04
N LYS A 183 5.70 -43.71 -14.51
CA LYS A 183 4.98 -42.50 -15.01
C LYS A 183 4.14 -41.69 -13.99
N GLN A 184 4.47 -40.40 -13.85
CA GLN A 184 3.79 -39.31 -14.57
C GLN A 184 4.51 -37.97 -14.29
N CYS A 185 5.00 -37.27 -15.32
CA CYS A 185 5.36 -35.85 -15.21
C CYS A 185 4.10 -34.99 -15.42
N PRO A 186 3.82 -33.98 -14.58
CA PRO A 186 2.89 -32.92 -14.93
C PRO A 186 3.61 -31.89 -15.79
N LYS A 187 3.10 -31.65 -17.01
CA LYS A 187 3.43 -30.47 -17.81
C LYS A 187 2.90 -29.24 -17.07
N LEU A 188 3.78 -28.29 -16.81
CA LEU A 188 3.40 -26.94 -16.42
C LEU A 188 2.80 -26.24 -17.64
N LEU A 189 1.58 -25.73 -17.47
CA LEU A 189 0.95 -24.68 -18.26
C LEU A 189 0.54 -23.60 -17.28
#